data_AF-A0A947MLI6-F1
#
_entry.id   AF-A0A947MLI6-F1
#
_cell.length_a   1.000
_cell.length_b   1.000
_cell.length_c   1.000
_cell.angle_alpha   90.00
_cell.angle_beta   90.00
_cell.angle_gamma   90.00
#
_symmetry.space_group_name_H-M   'P 1'
#
loop_
_entity.id
_entity.type
_entity.pdbx_description
1 polymer ?
#
loop_
_entity_poly.entity_id
_entity_poly.type
_entity_poly.pdbx_seq_one_letter_code
_entity_poly.pdbx_strand_id
1 'polypeptide(L)' 'MSSDFKDFEDALQYQVAPAFGATHLLTRNPADYPQAALPVLTTAIFFALYFPSKVI' A
#
# COMPACT_ATOMS: atom_id res chain seq x y z
N MET A 1 -18.92 5.51 12.37
CA MET A 1 -18.11 5.12 11.21
C MET A 1 -16.83 5.92 11.30
N SER A 2 -15.72 5.32 11.73
CA SER A 2 -14.42 5.98 11.75
C SER A 2 -13.40 4.99 11.22
N SER A 3 -13.42 4.76 9.91
CA SER A 3 -12.18 4.41 9.25
C SER A 3 -11.41 5.72 9.12
N ASP A 4 -10.20 5.80 9.66
CA ASP A 4 -9.34 6.99 9.47
C ASP A 4 -8.97 7.22 7.99
N PHE A 5 -9.39 6.31 7.12
CA PHE A 5 -9.36 6.42 5.67
C PHE A 5 -10.43 7.40 5.16
N LYS A 6 -9.95 8.39 4.39
CA LYS A 6 -10.78 9.37 3.70
C LYS A 6 -11.46 8.80 2.45
N ASP A 7 -10.80 7.86 1.77
CA ASP A 7 -11.25 7.25 0.52
C ASP A 7 -11.66 5.78 0.71
N PHE A 8 -12.78 5.41 0.11
CA PHE A 8 -13.34 4.05 0.22
C PHE A 8 -12.44 2.99 -0.43
N GLU A 9 -11.84 3.31 -1.58
CA GLU A 9 -10.93 2.40 -2.28
C GLU A 9 -9.72 2.06 -1.41
N ASP A 10 -9.13 3.06 -0.75
CA ASP A 10 -8.00 2.85 0.16
C ASP A 10 -8.39 2.03 1.38
N ALA A 11 -9.56 2.30 1.96
CA ALA A 11 -10.09 1.53 3.08
C ALA A 11 -10.33 0.06 2.70
N LEU A 12 -10.95 -0.19 1.54
CA LEU A 12 -11.19 -1.53 1.03
C LEU A 12 -9.87 -2.26 0.77
N GLN A 13 -8.95 -1.63 0.03
CA GLN A 13 -7.64 -2.18 -0.28
C GLN A 13 -6.87 -2.55 0.99
N TYR A 14 -6.86 -1.64 1.98
CA TYR A 14 -6.24 -1.88 3.28
C TYR A 14 -6.85 -3.09 4.00
N GLN A 15 -8.18 -3.15 4.06
CA GLN A 15 -8.90 -4.18 4.80
C GLN A 15 -8.75 -5.58 4.17
N VAL A 16 -8.74 -5.67 2.84
CA VAL A 16 -8.67 -6.97 2.15
C VAL A 16 -7.26 -7.50 2.00
N ALA A 17 -6.24 -6.64 1.96
CA ALA A 17 -4.87 -7.03 1.66
C ALA A 17 -4.33 -8.18 2.55
N PRO A 18 -4.50 -8.18 3.89
CA PRO A 18 -4.06 -9.29 4.73
C PRO A 18 -4.77 -10.63 4.41
N ALA A 19 -6.04 -10.58 4.03
CA ALA A 19 -6.84 -11.79 3.73
C ALA A 19 -6.35 -12.50 2.47
N PHE A 20 -5.72 -11.78 1.54
CA PHE A 20 -5.13 -12.33 0.32
C PHE A 20 -3.61 -12.57 0.45
N GLY A 21 -3.04 -12.45 1.66
CA GLY A 21 -1.62 -12.65 1.88
C GLY A 21 -0.74 -11.59 1.23
N ALA A 22 -1.29 -10.40 0.96
CA ALA A 22 -0.48 -9.29 0.47
C ALA A 22 0.52 -8.87 1.55
N THR A 23 1.75 -8.62 1.13
CA THR A 23 2.86 -8.22 2.02
C THR A 23 3.11 -6.72 2.00
N HIS A 24 2.55 -6.01 1.02
CA HIS A 24 2.74 -4.58 0.79
C HIS A 24 1.46 -3.99 0.20
N LEU A 25 1.25 -2.69 0.45
CA LEU A 25 0.28 -1.87 -0.26
C LEU A 25 1.04 -0.93 -1.19
N LEU A 26 0.62 -0.84 -2.45
CA LEU A 26 1.23 0.06 -3.42
C LEU A 26 0.30 1.23 -3.71
N THR A 27 0.81 2.44 -3.54
CA THR A 27 0.07 3.67 -3.82
C THR A 27 1.01 4.78 -4.25
N ARG A 28 0.48 5.79 -4.93
CA ARG A 28 1.22 7.03 -5.21
C ARG A 28 1.26 7.96 -3.99
N ASN A 29 0.35 7.77 -3.03
CA ASN A 29 0.16 8.64 -1.87
C ASN A 29 0.20 7.84 -0.56
N PRO A 30 1.39 7.48 -0.03
CA PRO A 30 1.48 6.69 1.21
C PRO A 30 0.84 7.35 2.44
N ALA A 31 0.71 8.68 2.45
CA ALA A 31 0.09 9.44 3.54
C ALA A 31 -1.40 9.16 3.72
N ASP A 32 -2.07 8.61 2.70
CA ASP A 32 -3.50 8.24 2.77
C ASP A 32 -3.73 6.96 3.59
N TYR A 33 -2.65 6.31 4.05
CA TYR A 33 -2.66 5.08 4.85
C TYR A 33 -2.03 5.29 6.25
N PRO A 34 -2.67 6.07 7.14
CA PRO A 34 -2.07 6.50 8.41
C PRO A 34 -1.93 5.38 9.48
N GLN A 35 -2.59 4.24 9.30
CA GLN A 35 -2.62 3.12 10.26
C GLN A 35 -2.30 1.79 9.58
N ALA A 36 -1.33 1.78 8.67
CA ALA A 36 -1.09 0.60 7.86
C ALA A 36 -0.38 -0.53 8.61
N ALA A 37 -1.07 -1.65 8.84
CA ALA A 37 -0.45 -2.90 9.31
C ALA A 37 0.53 -3.52 8.29
N LEU A 38 0.39 -3.16 7.00
CA LEU A 38 1.29 -3.58 5.93
C LEU A 38 2.17 -2.39 5.48
N PRO A 39 3.43 -2.62 5.09
CA PRO A 39 4.26 -1.60 4.47
C PRO A 39 3.56 -0.96 3.26
N VAL A 40 3.50 0.37 3.24
CA VAL A 40 2.93 1.15 2.14
C VAL A 40 4.05 1.78 1.34
N LEU A 41 4.17 1.39 0.07
CA LEU A 41 5.27 1.82 -0.80
C LEU A 41 4.74 2.50 -2.05
N THR A 42 5.55 3.40 -2.61
CA THR A 42 5.36 3.80 -4.00
C THR A 42 5.83 2.69 -4.93
N THR A 43 5.28 2.66 -6.14
CA THR A 43 5.74 1.74 -7.19
C THR A 43 7.24 1.85 -7.39
N ALA A 44 7.79 3.07 -7.46
CA ALA A 44 9.22 3.29 -7.62
C ALA A 44 10.05 2.63 -6.51
N ILE A 45 9.64 2.78 -5.24
CA ILE A 45 10.34 2.17 -4.10
C ILE A 45 10.23 0.65 -4.15
N PHE A 46 9.05 0.11 -4.45
CA PHE A 46 8.86 -1.34 -4.56
C PHE A 46 9.77 -1.95 -5.65
N PHE A 47 9.85 -1.32 -6.81
CA PHE A 47 10.77 -1.76 -7.87
C PHE A 47 12.24 -1.66 -7.48
N ALA A 48 12.65 -0.58 -6.80
CA ALA A 48 14.03 -0.45 -6.34
C ALA A 48 14.43 -1.55 -5.34
N LEU A 49 13.52 -1.94 -4.44
CA LEU A 49 13.78 -2.97 -3.41
C LEU A 49 13.80 -4.39 -3.98
N TYR A 50 12.88 -4.71 -4.90
CA TYR A 50 12.64 -6.10 -5.32
C TYR A 50 13.03 -6.39 -6.77
N PHE A 51 13.28 -5.36 -7.58
CA PHE A 51 13.62 -5.48 -9.00
C PHE A 51 14.75 -4.49 -9.41
N PRO A 52 15.90 -4.46 -8.69
CA PRO A 52 16.93 -3.44 -8.88
C PRO A 52 17.57 -3.42 -10.27
N SER A 53 17.47 -4.52 -11.04
CA SER A 53 18.01 -4.62 -12.42
C SER A 53 17.03 -4.12 -13.50
N LYS A 54 15.79 -3.77 -13.14
CA LYS A 54 14.73 -3.31 -14.06
C LYS A 54 14.24 -1.90 -13.70
N VAL A 55 15.16 -1.00 -13.38
CA VAL A 55 14.85 0.43 -13.35
C VAL A 55 14.69 0.87 -14.81
N ILE A 56 13.43 0.98 -15.26
CA ILE A 56 13.05 1.49 -16.58
C ILE A 56 13.09 3.01 -16.56
#